data_AF-A0A9D3WBA1-F1
#
_entry.id   AF-A0A9D3WBA1-F1
#
_cell.length_a   1.000
_cell.length_b   1.000
_cell.length_c   1.000
_cell.angle_alpha   90.00
_cell.angle_beta   90.00
_cell.angle_gamma   90.00
#
_symmetry.space_group_name_H-M   'P 1'
#
loop_
_entity.id
_entity.type
_entity.pdbx_description
1 polymer ?
#
loop_
_entity_poly.entity_id
_entity_poly.type
_entity_poly.pdbx_seq_one_letter_code
_entity_poly.pdbx_strand_id
1 'polypeptide(L)'
;MKNHGDKLMVLASEESGRGKLENRSSTFSHLSVNLMALSHPNHDSKIYVSATPYNVYKDDQSLESPFITFKFNIKMSYVLDKPDKSVPSYISKHDSWHEFERPVDELTRGFICSLFVDAKIPFALTNLHWKKHDFDKESIPLMSTDCVVSSILDICSDMINAARESGRKKLFLLVMIKKQVAVPRDEYMAMLKAKEGQEVLRNVEDMVRLQAQGWNFRRSDWEDMANVVRRVGLGDSINKRFGFSS
;
A
#
# COMPACT_ATOMS: atom_id res chain seq x y z
N MET A 1 29.57 -17.01 -7.62
CA MET A 1 28.73 -17.69 -6.62
C MET A 1 27.39 -16.97 -6.60
N LYS A 2 26.38 -17.55 -7.25
CA LYS A 2 25.03 -16.96 -7.40
C LYS A 2 24.16 -17.47 -6.26
N ASN A 3 23.47 -16.55 -5.58
CA ASN A 3 22.54 -16.83 -4.48
C ASN A 3 21.42 -17.77 -4.97
N HIS A 4 21.27 -18.91 -4.29
CA HIS A 4 20.18 -19.85 -4.52
C HIS A 4 18.85 -19.43 -3.86
N GLY A 5 18.85 -18.33 -3.08
CA GLY A 5 17.65 -17.79 -2.43
C GLY A 5 16.59 -17.22 -3.38
N ASP A 6 16.98 -16.79 -4.58
CA ASP A 6 16.05 -16.15 -5.52
C ASP A 6 15.15 -17.16 -6.26
N LYS A 7 15.45 -18.47 -6.17
CA LYS A 7 14.71 -19.50 -6.93
C LYS A 7 13.39 -19.92 -6.28
N LEU A 8 13.21 -19.69 -4.98
CA LEU A 8 11.96 -19.99 -4.27
C LEU A 8 10.89 -18.89 -4.44
N MET A 9 11.27 -17.71 -4.92
CA MET A 9 10.39 -16.53 -5.04
C MET A 9 9.46 -16.55 -6.26
N VAL A 10 9.64 -17.48 -7.20
CA VAL A 10 8.99 -17.42 -8.54
C VAL A 10 7.83 -18.41 -8.70
N LEU A 11 7.63 -19.37 -7.79
CA LEU A 11 6.67 -20.47 -8.00
C LEU A 11 5.30 -20.31 -7.32
N ALA A 12 5.06 -19.20 -6.61
CA ALA A 12 3.80 -19.00 -5.88
C ALA A 12 2.75 -18.14 -6.62
N SER A 13 2.90 -17.95 -7.93
CA SER A 13 1.91 -17.27 -8.77
C SER A 13 1.42 -18.19 -9.87
N GLU A 14 0.71 -19.27 -9.52
CA GLU A 14 -0.30 -19.86 -10.40
C GLU A 14 -1.17 -20.89 -9.65
N GLU A 15 -2.48 -20.74 -9.86
CA GLU A 15 -3.57 -21.70 -9.62
C GLU A 15 -4.26 -21.82 -8.24
N SER A 16 -5.41 -21.15 -8.23
CA SER A 16 -6.64 -21.33 -7.45
C SER A 16 -7.18 -22.78 -7.44
N GLY A 17 -7.64 -23.25 -6.28
CA GLY A 17 -8.51 -24.44 -6.19
C GLY A 17 -8.93 -24.85 -4.77
N ARG A 18 -10.15 -24.44 -4.38
CA ARG A 18 -11.03 -24.85 -3.25
C ARG A 18 -10.58 -25.98 -2.28
N GLY A 19 -10.65 -25.66 -0.98
CA GLY A 19 -10.83 -26.64 0.11
C GLY A 19 -10.99 -25.98 1.48
N LYS A 20 -12.17 -26.11 2.09
CA LYS A 20 -12.50 -25.65 3.46
C LYS A 20 -11.63 -26.39 4.49
N LEU A 21 -10.89 -25.67 5.32
CA LEU A 21 -10.33 -26.16 6.58
C LEU A 21 -10.45 -25.07 7.64
N GLU A 22 -11.19 -25.39 8.70
CA GLU A 22 -11.58 -24.49 9.78
C GLU A 22 -10.40 -24.09 10.69
N ASN A 23 -10.16 -22.77 10.74
CA ASN A 23 -9.96 -21.95 11.94
C ASN A 23 -9.22 -22.58 13.13
N ARG A 24 -7.89 -22.71 13.02
CA ARG A 24 -6.97 -22.63 14.17
C ARG A 24 -5.77 -21.69 13.96
N SER A 25 -5.74 -20.96 12.85
CA SER A 25 -4.64 -20.03 12.48
C SER A 25 -4.77 -18.64 13.12
N SER A 26 -5.91 -18.31 13.74
CA SER A 26 -6.26 -16.93 14.10
C SER A 26 -5.48 -16.32 15.28
N THR A 27 -4.81 -17.12 16.11
CA THR A 27 -4.21 -16.60 17.36
C THR A 27 -2.83 -15.98 17.18
N PHE A 28 -2.03 -16.38 16.18
CA PHE A 28 -0.70 -15.78 15.96
C PHE A 28 -0.73 -14.55 15.05
N SER A 29 -1.65 -14.53 14.08
CA SER A 29 -1.96 -13.32 13.31
C SER A 29 -2.44 -12.21 14.24
N HIS A 30 -3.27 -12.53 15.25
CA HIS A 30 -3.75 -11.56 16.24
C HIS A 30 -2.66 -11.00 17.17
N LEU A 31 -1.69 -11.82 17.59
CA LEU A 31 -0.60 -11.37 18.47
C LEU A 31 0.41 -10.46 17.76
N SER A 32 0.56 -10.59 16.44
CA SER A 32 1.53 -9.83 15.64
C SER A 32 0.95 -8.56 15.03
N VAL A 33 -0.34 -8.54 14.72
CA VAL A 33 -1.04 -7.37 14.16
C VAL A 33 -1.10 -6.22 15.17
N ASN A 34 -1.14 -6.52 16.48
CA ASN A 34 -1.16 -5.50 17.53
C ASN A 34 0.19 -4.82 17.78
N LEU A 35 1.33 -5.43 17.44
CA LEU A 35 2.63 -4.76 17.62
C LEU A 35 2.87 -3.64 16.59
N MET A 36 2.32 -3.79 15.37
CA MET A 36 2.34 -2.74 14.33
C MET A 36 1.23 -1.69 14.48
N ALA A 37 0.30 -1.90 15.41
CA ALA A 37 -0.79 -0.99 15.73
C ALA A 37 -0.40 0.10 16.72
N LEU A 38 0.79 0.02 17.34
CA LEU A 38 1.36 1.12 18.11
C LEU A 38 1.99 2.16 17.19
N SER A 39 1.21 2.68 16.22
CA SER A 39 1.39 4.09 15.86
C SER A 39 1.06 4.85 17.13
N HIS A 40 2.07 5.13 17.94
CA HIS A 40 1.91 5.97 19.10
C HIS A 40 1.24 7.26 18.63
N PRO A 41 0.19 7.75 19.31
CA PRO A 41 -0.52 8.97 18.92
C PRO A 41 0.37 10.23 18.87
N ASN A 42 1.65 10.12 19.27
CA ASN A 42 2.64 11.19 19.31
C ASN A 42 3.60 11.23 18.11
N HIS A 43 3.52 10.28 17.16
CA HIS A 43 4.39 10.34 15.98
C HIS A 43 3.94 11.45 15.04
N ASP A 44 4.86 12.32 14.64
CA ASP A 44 4.57 13.35 13.63
C ASP A 44 4.18 12.67 12.32
N SER A 45 3.07 13.12 11.73
CA SER A 45 2.59 12.58 10.47
C SER A 45 2.09 13.68 9.57
N LYS A 46 2.43 13.57 8.29
CA LYS A 46 2.02 14.48 7.22
C LYS A 46 1.26 13.70 6.17
N ILE A 47 0.18 14.28 5.68
CA ILE A 47 -0.60 13.71 4.58
C ILE A 47 -0.40 14.58 3.36
N TYR A 48 0.30 14.05 2.37
CA TYR A 48 0.51 14.72 1.10
C TYR A 48 -0.62 14.38 0.15
N VAL A 49 -1.20 15.40 -0.48
CA VAL A 49 -2.21 15.26 -1.52
C VAL A 49 -1.73 15.93 -2.78
N SER A 50 -1.90 15.28 -3.92
CA SER A 50 -1.67 15.87 -5.24
C SER A 50 -2.73 15.40 -6.22
N ALA A 51 -3.08 16.24 -7.19
CA ALA A 51 -3.98 15.89 -8.28
C ALA A 51 -3.32 16.27 -9.61
N THR A 52 -3.11 15.29 -10.47
CA THR A 52 -2.36 15.46 -11.73
C THR A 52 -3.21 15.02 -12.91
N PRO A 53 -3.53 15.91 -13.85
CA PRO A 53 -4.16 15.54 -15.12
C PRO A 53 -3.30 14.54 -15.89
N TYR A 54 -3.89 13.46 -16.39
CA TYR A 54 -3.17 12.36 -17.04
C TYR A 54 -3.76 12.01 -18.42
N ASN A 55 -3.63 12.92 -19.37
CA ASN A 55 -4.25 12.80 -20.71
C ASN A 55 -3.46 11.90 -21.69
N VAL A 56 -2.70 10.93 -21.18
CA VAL A 56 -1.84 10.04 -21.99
C VAL A 56 -2.65 8.98 -22.76
N TYR A 57 -3.87 8.69 -22.30
CA TYR A 57 -4.74 7.71 -22.95
C TYR A 57 -5.33 8.23 -24.27
N LYS A 58 -5.62 7.32 -25.20
CA LYS A 58 -6.34 7.65 -26.43
C LYS A 58 -7.72 8.20 -26.08
N ASP A 59 -8.10 9.25 -26.79
CA ASP A 59 -9.42 9.82 -26.66
C ASP A 59 -10.48 8.92 -27.30
N ASP A 60 -11.74 9.13 -26.92
CA ASP A 60 -12.87 8.37 -27.41
C ASP A 60 -13.97 9.31 -27.91
N GLN A 61 -13.96 9.52 -29.22
CA GLN A 61 -14.89 10.42 -29.88
C GLN A 61 -16.31 9.86 -29.98
N SER A 62 -16.52 8.57 -29.65
CA SER A 62 -17.84 7.94 -29.66
C SER A 62 -18.73 8.36 -28.48
N LEU A 63 -18.15 8.94 -27.43
CA LEU A 63 -18.90 9.42 -26.27
C LEU A 63 -19.85 10.56 -26.66
N GLU A 64 -21.07 10.55 -26.14
CA GLU A 64 -22.04 11.63 -26.38
C GLU A 64 -21.67 12.91 -25.62
N SER A 65 -21.09 12.76 -24.42
CA SER A 65 -20.61 13.86 -23.58
C SER A 65 -19.20 13.58 -23.02
N PRO A 66 -18.46 14.60 -22.57
CA PRO A 66 -17.18 14.39 -21.89
C PRO A 66 -17.34 13.69 -20.54
N PHE A 67 -16.44 12.74 -20.26
CA PHE A 67 -16.35 12.03 -18.99
C PHE A 67 -15.00 12.29 -18.32
N ILE A 68 -15.02 12.34 -17.00
CA ILE A 68 -13.82 12.42 -16.17
C ILE A 68 -13.70 11.16 -15.31
N THR A 69 -12.54 10.51 -15.41
CA THR A 69 -12.14 9.39 -14.57
C THR A 69 -11.19 9.89 -13.49
N PHE A 70 -11.55 9.67 -12.23
CA PHE A 70 -10.74 9.91 -11.05
C PHE A 70 -10.07 8.62 -10.63
N LYS A 71 -8.75 8.60 -10.68
CA LYS A 71 -7.95 7.49 -10.18
C LYS A 71 -7.29 7.88 -8.88
N PHE A 72 -7.77 7.34 -7.77
CA PHE A 72 -7.25 7.60 -6.43
C PHE A 72 -6.21 6.55 -6.07
N ASN A 73 -5.02 6.98 -5.63
CA ASN A 73 -4.04 6.11 -4.99
C ASN A 73 -3.82 6.57 -3.55
N ILE A 74 -4.21 5.71 -2.61
CA ILE A 74 -4.11 5.98 -1.17
C ILE A 74 -2.96 5.15 -0.62
N LYS A 75 -1.98 5.82 -0.03
CA LYS A 75 -0.78 5.20 0.54
C LYS A 75 -0.56 5.60 1.98
N MET A 76 -0.07 4.67 2.79
CA MET A 76 0.47 4.95 4.11
C MET A 76 1.83 4.29 4.26
N SER A 77 2.81 5.05 4.70
CA SER A 77 4.16 4.57 4.92
C SER A 77 4.78 5.14 6.19
N TYR A 78 5.64 4.36 6.82
CA TYR A 78 6.52 4.83 7.88
C TYR A 78 7.86 5.23 7.29
N VAL A 79 8.43 6.32 7.77
CA VAL A 79 9.75 6.83 7.38
C VAL A 79 10.56 7.12 8.63
N LEU A 80 11.88 7.10 8.52
CA LEU A 80 12.73 7.58 9.62
C LEU A 80 12.53 9.07 9.86
N ASP A 81 12.51 9.46 11.13
CA ASP A 81 12.57 10.85 11.56
C ASP A 81 13.85 11.56 11.08
N LYS A 82 14.96 10.80 11.00
CA LYS A 82 16.25 11.25 10.47
C LYS A 82 16.67 10.37 9.29
N PRO A 83 16.89 10.94 8.10
CA PRO A 83 17.26 10.17 6.92
C PRO A 83 18.55 9.37 7.14
N ASP A 84 18.50 8.07 6.89
CA ASP A 84 19.66 7.18 6.88
C ASP A 84 19.64 6.38 5.58
N LYS A 85 20.67 6.56 4.75
CA LYS A 85 20.77 5.91 3.42
C LYS A 85 21.14 4.43 3.53
N SER A 86 21.57 3.95 4.70
CA SER A 86 21.96 2.56 4.91
C SER A 86 20.77 1.62 5.11
N VAL A 87 19.57 2.16 5.30
CA VAL A 87 18.33 1.39 5.52
C VAL A 87 17.27 1.73 4.48
N PRO A 88 16.25 0.88 4.28
CA PRO A 88 15.14 1.18 3.40
C PRO A 88 14.52 2.54 3.71
N SER A 89 14.20 3.31 2.66
CA SER A 89 13.70 4.68 2.78
C SER A 89 12.30 4.79 3.38
N TYR A 90 11.51 3.71 3.32
CA TYR A 90 10.21 3.63 3.96
C TYR A 90 9.77 2.17 4.19
N ILE A 91 8.81 2.00 5.10
CA ILE A 91 8.04 0.76 5.27
C ILE A 91 6.61 1.04 4.81
N SER A 92 6.15 0.35 3.76
CA SER A 92 4.76 0.44 3.31
C SER A 92 3.82 -0.25 4.31
N LYS A 93 2.72 0.42 4.67
CA LYS A 93 1.63 -0.13 5.49
C LYS A 93 0.35 -0.33 4.69
N HIS A 94 0.06 0.60 3.78
CA HIS A 94 -1.16 0.59 2.98
C HIS A 94 -0.87 1.10 1.57
N ASP A 95 -1.44 0.44 0.57
CA ASP A 95 -1.47 0.88 -0.83
C ASP A 95 -2.76 0.37 -1.46
N SER A 96 -3.65 1.27 -1.86
CA SER A 96 -4.92 0.93 -2.51
C SER A 96 -5.21 1.86 -3.67
N TRP A 97 -5.83 1.30 -4.71
CA TRP A 97 -6.30 2.03 -5.87
C TRP A 97 -7.82 2.02 -5.93
N HIS A 98 -8.39 3.17 -6.27
CA HIS A 98 -9.83 3.33 -6.48
C HIS A 98 -10.06 4.13 -7.75
N GLU A 99 -11.11 3.78 -8.48
CA GLU A 99 -11.44 4.40 -9.75
C GLU A 99 -12.91 4.80 -9.74
N PHE A 100 -13.17 6.05 -10.12
CA PHE A 100 -14.51 6.62 -10.15
C PHE A 100 -14.69 7.38 -11.44
N GLU A 101 -15.84 7.22 -12.08
CA GLU A 101 -16.15 7.88 -13.33
C GLU A 101 -17.38 8.77 -13.16
N ARG A 102 -17.36 9.91 -13.85
CA ARG A 102 -18.51 10.81 -13.86
C ARG A 102 -18.63 11.55 -15.19
N PRO A 103 -19.86 11.75 -15.71
CA PRO A 103 -20.11 12.79 -16.69
C PRO A 103 -19.64 14.15 -16.15
N VAL A 104 -19.03 14.96 -17.01
CA VAL A 104 -18.48 16.26 -16.62
C VAL A 104 -19.56 17.24 -16.13
N ASP A 105 -20.77 17.18 -16.69
CA ASP A 105 -21.92 18.00 -16.32
C ASP A 105 -22.48 17.67 -14.93
N GLU A 106 -22.21 16.46 -14.42
CA GLU A 106 -22.59 16.05 -13.08
C GLU A 106 -21.48 16.25 -12.04
N LEU A 107 -20.36 16.85 -12.44
CA LEU A 107 -19.26 17.13 -11.55
C LEU A 107 -19.66 18.22 -10.54
N THR A 108 -19.82 17.82 -9.30
CA THR A 108 -20.16 18.73 -8.20
C THR A 108 -19.16 18.63 -7.07
N ARG A 109 -19.14 19.66 -6.23
CA ARG A 109 -18.41 19.63 -4.96
C ARG A 109 -18.84 18.44 -4.08
N GLY A 110 -20.14 18.15 -4.02
CA GLY A 110 -20.68 17.02 -3.27
C GLY A 110 -20.16 15.67 -3.75
N PHE A 111 -20.03 15.51 -5.07
CA PHE A 111 -19.42 14.32 -5.65
C PHE A 111 -17.95 14.18 -5.25
N ILE A 112 -17.14 15.24 -5.38
CA ILE A 112 -15.73 15.16 -4.94
C ILE A 112 -15.63 14.80 -3.46
N CYS A 113 -16.49 15.35 -2.60
CA CYS A 113 -16.54 14.93 -1.19
C CYS A 113 -16.89 13.45 -1.01
N SER A 114 -17.82 12.90 -1.80
CA SER A 114 -18.19 11.48 -1.70
C SER A 114 -17.03 10.58 -2.08
N LEU A 115 -16.17 10.97 -3.03
CA LEU A 115 -14.97 10.19 -3.41
C LEU A 115 -14.07 9.88 -2.20
N PHE A 116 -13.88 10.84 -1.28
CA PHE A 116 -13.07 10.62 -0.08
C PHE A 116 -13.70 9.63 0.91
N VAL A 117 -15.04 9.57 0.95
CA VAL A 117 -15.79 8.61 1.77
C VAL A 117 -15.75 7.22 1.11
N ASP A 118 -16.04 7.16 -0.18
CA ASP A 118 -16.16 5.93 -0.97
C ASP A 118 -14.81 5.22 -1.14
N ALA A 119 -13.71 5.98 -1.20
CA ALA A 119 -12.35 5.43 -1.27
C ALA A 119 -11.88 4.79 0.06
N LYS A 120 -12.68 4.86 1.14
CA LYS A 120 -12.43 4.20 2.44
C LYS A 120 -11.01 4.43 2.97
N ILE A 121 -10.61 5.69 3.06
CA ILE A 121 -9.26 6.07 3.50
C ILE A 121 -9.01 5.54 4.92
N PRO A 122 -7.96 4.71 5.16
CA PRO A 122 -7.78 3.99 6.42
C PRO A 122 -7.15 4.85 7.53
N PHE A 123 -7.16 6.17 7.39
CA PHE A 123 -6.59 7.11 8.35
C PHE A 123 -7.35 8.45 8.31
N ALA A 124 -7.36 9.15 9.45
CA ALA A 124 -7.91 10.49 9.52
C ALA A 124 -7.11 11.47 8.64
N LEU A 125 -7.81 12.34 7.92
CA LEU A 125 -7.24 13.36 7.04
C LEU A 125 -6.83 14.61 7.83
N THR A 126 -5.73 14.51 8.57
CA THR A 126 -5.16 15.57 9.41
C THR A 126 -3.76 15.99 8.92
N ASN A 127 -3.31 17.21 9.23
CA ASN A 127 -2.01 17.75 8.80
C ASN A 127 -1.78 17.55 7.29
N LEU A 128 -2.69 18.14 6.51
CA LEU A 128 -2.74 18.01 5.06
C LEU A 128 -1.74 18.96 4.40
N HIS A 129 -1.08 18.49 3.35
CA HIS A 129 -0.11 19.25 2.57
C HIS A 129 -0.37 19.00 1.10
N TRP A 130 -0.62 20.07 0.34
CA TRP A 130 -0.77 20.00 -1.10
C TRP A 130 0.59 19.93 -1.78
N LYS A 131 0.71 19.09 -2.79
CA LYS A 131 1.83 19.08 -3.74
C LYS A 131 1.29 19.26 -5.15
N LYS A 132 2.01 20.00 -5.98
CA LYS A 132 1.67 20.16 -7.39
C LYS A 132 1.81 18.81 -8.12
N HIS A 133 2.90 18.10 -7.86
CA HIS A 133 3.12 16.73 -8.29
C HIS A 133 3.54 15.84 -7.10
N ASP A 134 3.26 14.54 -7.18
CA ASP A 134 3.51 13.60 -6.08
C ASP A 134 5.00 13.46 -5.73
N PHE A 135 5.87 13.62 -6.73
CA PHE A 135 7.33 13.61 -6.59
C PHE A 135 7.95 14.93 -6.13
N ASP A 136 7.18 16.01 -6.02
CA ASP A 136 7.70 17.30 -5.58
C ASP A 136 8.19 17.24 -4.13
N LYS A 137 9.28 17.96 -3.84
CA LYS A 137 9.80 18.09 -2.48
C LYS A 137 9.04 19.13 -1.67
N GLU A 138 8.62 20.19 -2.33
CA GLU A 138 7.87 21.29 -1.73
C GLU A 138 6.41 20.91 -1.55
N SER A 139 5.80 21.43 -0.49
CA SER A 139 4.38 21.24 -0.22
C SER A 139 3.80 22.44 0.52
N ILE A 140 2.53 22.71 0.28
CA ILE A 140 1.80 23.83 0.87
C ILE A 140 0.86 23.28 1.95
N PRO A 141 0.94 23.73 3.21
CA PRO A 141 0.03 23.27 4.25
C PRO A 141 -1.41 23.66 3.90
N LEU A 142 -2.33 22.72 4.09
CA LEU A 142 -3.76 22.92 3.90
C LEU A 142 -4.47 22.90 5.25
N MET A 143 -5.39 23.86 5.42
CA MET A 143 -6.10 24.03 6.69
C MET A 143 -7.19 22.99 6.91
N SER A 144 -7.73 22.40 5.83
CA SER A 144 -8.82 21.43 5.92
C SER A 144 -8.91 20.55 4.67
N THR A 145 -9.73 19.50 4.78
CA THR A 145 -10.17 18.70 3.62
C THR A 145 -10.97 19.52 2.61
N ASP A 146 -11.62 20.61 3.05
CA ASP A 146 -12.33 21.53 2.17
C ASP A 146 -11.40 22.17 1.13
N CYS A 147 -10.21 22.58 1.57
CA CYS A 147 -9.18 23.12 0.69
C CYS A 147 -8.73 22.11 -0.36
N VAL A 148 -8.60 20.82 0.02
CA VAL A 148 -8.26 19.73 -0.92
C VAL A 148 -9.33 19.59 -1.99
N VAL A 149 -10.60 19.58 -1.58
CA VAL A 149 -11.75 19.46 -2.49
C VAL A 149 -11.78 20.62 -3.47
N SER A 150 -11.59 21.85 -3.00
CA SER A 150 -11.53 23.04 -3.86
C SER A 150 -10.37 22.96 -4.86
N SER A 151 -9.16 22.59 -4.43
CA SER A 151 -8.02 22.43 -5.36
C SER A 151 -8.24 21.36 -6.43
N ILE A 152 -8.91 20.25 -6.09
CA ILE A 152 -9.27 19.21 -7.05
C ILE A 152 -10.31 19.76 -8.06
N LEU A 153 -11.32 20.49 -7.58
CA LEU A 153 -12.34 21.10 -8.44
C LEU A 153 -11.76 22.15 -9.40
N ASP A 154 -10.81 22.96 -8.94
CA ASP A 154 -10.14 23.95 -9.78
C ASP A 154 -9.40 23.24 -10.93
N ILE A 155 -8.66 22.17 -10.62
CA ILE A 155 -7.97 21.36 -11.63
C ILE A 155 -8.96 20.70 -12.60
N CYS A 156 -10.06 20.16 -12.10
CA CYS A 156 -11.10 19.62 -12.96
C CYS A 156 -11.67 20.68 -13.89
N SER A 157 -11.92 21.89 -13.38
CA SER A 157 -12.46 23.00 -14.17
C SER A 157 -11.49 23.39 -15.30
N ASP A 158 -10.19 23.48 -15.00
CA ASP A 158 -9.15 23.73 -16.00
C ASP A 158 -9.10 22.61 -17.06
N MET A 159 -9.17 21.35 -16.64
CA MET A 159 -9.21 20.21 -17.54
C MET A 159 -10.43 20.25 -18.46
N ILE A 160 -11.60 20.59 -17.92
CA ILE A 160 -12.87 20.69 -18.67
C ILE A 160 -12.79 21.82 -19.70
N ASN A 161 -12.23 22.97 -19.32
CA ASN A 161 -12.05 24.08 -20.25
C ASN A 161 -11.09 23.73 -21.38
N ALA A 162 -9.95 23.11 -21.07
CA ALA A 162 -9.01 22.61 -22.09
C ALA A 162 -9.65 21.51 -22.98
N ALA A 163 -10.54 20.69 -22.43
CA ALA A 163 -11.28 19.68 -23.18
C ALA A 163 -12.23 20.31 -24.21
N ARG A 164 -12.92 21.40 -23.83
CA ARG A 164 -13.81 22.15 -24.73
C ARG A 164 -13.07 22.73 -25.92
N GLU A 165 -11.85 23.23 -25.70
CA GLU A 165 -11.00 23.79 -26.77
C GLU A 165 -10.44 22.70 -27.69
N SER A 166 -10.04 21.56 -27.14
CA SER A 166 -9.43 20.46 -27.89
C SER A 166 -10.43 19.48 -28.50
N GLY A 167 -11.71 19.53 -28.11
CA GLY A 167 -12.72 18.54 -28.48
C GLY A 167 -12.55 17.18 -27.78
N ARG A 168 -11.72 17.12 -26.73
CA ARG A 168 -11.42 15.88 -26.02
C ARG A 168 -12.59 15.45 -25.15
N LYS A 169 -12.94 14.16 -25.18
CA LYS A 169 -14.08 13.63 -24.40
C LYS A 169 -13.67 12.79 -23.20
N LYS A 170 -12.49 12.13 -23.22
CA LYS A 170 -11.97 11.38 -22.07
C LYS A 170 -10.94 12.17 -21.28
N LEU A 171 -11.27 12.49 -20.04
CA LEU A 171 -10.43 13.19 -19.08
C LEU A 171 -10.01 12.25 -17.95
N PHE A 172 -8.75 12.31 -17.55
CA PHE A 172 -8.23 11.46 -16.47
C PHE A 172 -7.52 12.32 -15.43
N LEU A 173 -7.88 12.16 -14.17
CA LEU A 173 -7.25 12.82 -13.04
C LEU A 173 -6.70 11.78 -12.06
N LEU A 174 -5.38 11.79 -11.87
CA LEU A 174 -4.73 10.98 -10.85
C LEU A 174 -4.67 11.77 -9.54
N VAL A 175 -5.35 11.27 -8.50
CA VAL A 175 -5.31 11.85 -7.15
C VAL A 175 -4.49 10.94 -6.25
N MET A 176 -3.39 11.46 -5.71
CA MET A 176 -2.51 10.73 -4.79
C MET A 176 -2.74 11.25 -3.37
N ILE A 177 -3.01 10.36 -2.42
CA ILE A 177 -3.14 10.68 -1.00
C ILE A 177 -2.14 9.82 -0.24
N LYS A 178 -1.04 10.41 0.24
CA LYS A 178 0.05 9.69 0.89
C LYS A 178 0.26 10.17 2.33
N LYS A 179 -0.09 9.33 3.31
CA LYS A 179 0.28 9.54 4.71
C LYS A 179 1.70 9.04 4.97
N GLN A 180 2.55 9.91 5.48
CA GLN A 180 3.88 9.57 5.98
C GLN A 180 3.91 9.77 7.49
N VAL A 181 4.32 8.75 8.23
CA VAL A 181 4.52 8.80 9.68
C VAL A 181 6.02 8.75 9.94
N ALA A 182 6.55 9.79 10.56
CA ALA A 182 7.95 9.82 10.98
C ALA A 182 8.12 9.01 12.27
N VAL A 183 9.06 8.09 12.28
CA VAL A 183 9.29 7.14 13.38
C VAL A 183 10.75 7.23 13.82
N PRO A 184 11.03 7.22 15.14
CA PRO A 184 12.40 7.17 15.66
C PRO A 184 13.16 5.93 15.17
N ARG A 185 14.48 6.06 15.02
CA ARG A 185 15.35 5.01 14.47
C ARG A 185 15.16 3.64 15.10
N ASP A 186 15.18 3.55 16.43
CA ASP A 186 15.12 2.25 17.12
C ASP A 186 13.78 1.53 16.87
N GLU A 187 12.68 2.29 16.87
CA GLU A 187 11.35 1.78 16.54
C GLU A 187 11.27 1.37 15.06
N TYR A 188 11.80 2.19 14.15
CA TYR A 188 11.85 1.87 12.72
C TYR A 188 12.65 0.59 12.45
N MET A 189 13.79 0.40 13.10
CA MET A 189 14.59 -0.83 12.99
C MET A 189 13.86 -2.04 13.57
N ALA A 190 13.14 -1.87 14.68
CA ALA A 190 12.29 -2.92 15.23
C ALA A 190 11.15 -3.30 14.25
N MET A 191 10.55 -2.31 13.58
CA MET A 191 9.53 -2.54 12.55
C MET A 191 10.09 -3.28 11.33
N LEU A 192 11.31 -2.94 10.88
CA LEU A 192 11.99 -3.68 9.81
C LEU A 192 12.20 -5.15 10.20
N LYS A 193 12.73 -5.40 11.40
CA LYS A 193 12.96 -6.77 11.90
C LYS A 193 11.65 -7.54 12.04
N ALA A 194 10.59 -6.89 12.52
CA ALA A 194 9.26 -7.49 12.63
C ALA A 194 8.68 -7.84 11.25
N LYS A 195 8.85 -6.96 10.26
CA LYS A 195 8.42 -7.21 8.88
C LYS A 195 9.15 -8.41 8.27
N GLU A 196 10.47 -8.47 8.43
CA GLU A 196 11.29 -9.61 7.98
C GLU A 196 10.82 -10.91 8.65
N GLY A 197 10.59 -10.90 9.97
CA GLY A 197 10.04 -12.04 10.69
C GLY A 197 8.67 -12.50 10.16
N GLN A 198 7.78 -11.58 9.81
CA GLN A 198 6.47 -11.91 9.22
C GLN A 198 6.56 -12.49 7.81
N GLU A 199 7.51 -12.03 6.99
CA GLU A 199 7.76 -12.62 5.67
C GLU A 199 8.27 -14.05 5.80
N VAL A 200 9.21 -14.29 6.72
CA VAL A 200 9.68 -15.64 7.03
C VAL A 200 8.56 -16.55 7.53
N LEU A 201 7.71 -16.08 8.44
CA LEU A 201 6.57 -16.86 8.93
C LEU A 201 5.58 -17.22 7.81
N ARG A 202 5.26 -16.27 6.92
CA ARG A 202 4.40 -16.55 5.75
C ARG A 202 5.01 -17.60 4.84
N ASN A 203 6.31 -17.54 4.58
CA ASN A 203 6.99 -18.54 3.75
C ASN A 203 6.95 -19.94 4.40
N VAL A 204 7.10 -20.03 5.73
CA VAL A 204 6.95 -21.30 6.46
C VAL A 204 5.52 -21.83 6.34
N GLU A 205 4.51 -20.98 6.55
CA GLU A 205 3.10 -21.34 6.41
C GLU A 205 2.77 -21.83 5.00
N ASP A 206 3.28 -21.16 3.97
CA ASP A 206 3.12 -21.54 2.58
C ASP A 206 3.80 -22.89 2.27
N MET A 207 5.03 -23.13 2.75
CA MET A 207 5.70 -24.43 2.62
C MET A 207 4.88 -25.55 3.26
N VAL A 208 4.40 -25.36 4.49
CA VAL A 208 3.56 -26.35 5.18
C VAL A 208 2.26 -26.61 4.41
N ARG A 209 1.60 -25.55 3.91
CA ARG A 209 0.38 -25.67 3.11
C ARG A 209 0.62 -26.44 1.81
N LEU A 210 1.68 -26.12 1.08
CA LEU A 210 2.03 -26.79 -0.17
C LEU A 210 2.36 -28.27 0.08
N GLN A 211 3.08 -28.58 1.17
CA GLN A 211 3.36 -29.97 1.53
C GLN A 211 2.09 -30.77 1.78
N ALA A 212 1.11 -30.18 2.48
CA ALA A 212 -0.21 -30.78 2.68
C ALA A 212 -0.99 -30.99 1.37
N GLN A 213 -0.68 -30.21 0.32
CA GLN A 213 -1.24 -30.36 -1.03
C GLN A 213 -0.45 -31.35 -1.91
N GLY A 214 0.55 -32.05 -1.35
CA GLY A 214 1.31 -33.08 -2.05
C GLY A 214 2.62 -32.61 -2.68
N TRP A 215 3.06 -31.37 -2.42
CA TRP A 215 4.40 -30.94 -2.80
C TRP A 215 5.47 -31.60 -1.95
N ASN A 216 6.51 -32.09 -2.62
CA ASN A 216 7.66 -32.71 -1.97
C ASN A 216 8.83 -31.71 -1.88
N PHE A 217 9.03 -31.16 -0.68
CA PHE A 217 10.22 -30.36 -0.37
C PHE A 217 11.38 -31.27 0.01
N ARG A 218 12.59 -30.93 -0.45
CA ARG A 218 13.81 -31.62 -0.04
C ARG A 218 14.17 -31.27 1.40
N ARG A 219 14.96 -32.12 2.05
CA ARG A 219 15.49 -31.82 3.39
C ARG A 219 16.26 -30.50 3.43
N SER A 220 17.03 -30.20 2.38
CA SER A 220 17.76 -28.94 2.24
C SER A 220 16.85 -27.71 2.30
N ASP A 221 15.63 -27.80 1.74
CA ASP A 221 14.69 -26.68 1.69
C ASP A 221 14.17 -26.36 3.10
N TRP A 222 13.95 -27.40 3.91
CA TRP A 222 13.58 -27.25 5.33
C TRP A 222 14.74 -26.75 6.20
N GLU A 223 15.97 -27.20 5.94
CA GLU A 223 17.16 -26.72 6.64
C GLU A 223 17.45 -25.25 6.34
N ASP A 224 17.32 -24.85 5.07
CA ASP A 224 17.44 -23.46 4.64
C ASP A 224 16.39 -22.58 5.33
N MET A 225 15.13 -23.04 5.36
CA MET A 225 14.06 -22.32 6.06
C MET A 225 14.32 -22.22 7.57
N ALA A 226 14.76 -23.30 8.23
CA ALA A 226 15.11 -23.29 9.64
C ALA A 226 16.27 -22.32 9.95
N ASN A 227 17.25 -22.21 9.06
CA ASN A 227 18.34 -21.26 9.17
C ASN A 227 17.85 -19.81 9.05
N VAL A 228 16.94 -19.52 8.13
CA VAL A 228 16.32 -18.20 7.96
C VAL A 228 15.52 -17.82 9.21
N VAL A 229 14.70 -18.74 9.73
CA VAL A 229 13.94 -18.57 11.00
C VAL A 229 14.85 -18.24 12.17
N ARG A 230 16.00 -18.93 12.29
CA ARG A 230 16.98 -18.66 13.36
C ARG A 230 17.59 -17.26 13.23
N ARG A 231 17.93 -16.83 12.01
CA ARG A 231 18.52 -15.51 11.73
C ARG A 231 17.61 -14.35 12.12
N VAL A 232 16.30 -14.48 11.91
CA VAL A 232 15.32 -13.45 12.31
C VAL A 232 14.95 -13.50 13.79
N GLY A 233 15.53 -14.44 14.56
CA GLY A 233 15.29 -14.60 15.99
C GLY A 233 13.99 -15.32 16.33
N LEU A 234 13.43 -16.11 15.40
CA LEU A 234 12.20 -16.89 15.60
C LEU A 234 12.47 -18.38 15.93
N GLY A 235 13.74 -18.77 16.07
CA GLY A 235 14.19 -20.17 16.21
C GLY A 235 13.49 -20.96 17.32
N ASP A 236 13.29 -20.36 18.49
CA ASP A 236 12.71 -21.06 19.65
C ASP A 236 11.20 -21.28 19.53
N SER A 237 10.51 -20.51 18.68
CA SER A 237 9.05 -20.56 18.52
C SER A 237 8.58 -21.66 17.56
N ILE A 238 9.43 -22.07 16.61
CA ILE A 238 9.10 -23.06 15.57
C ILE A 238 9.35 -24.49 16.06
N ASN A 239 10.42 -24.73 16.84
CA ASN A 239 10.74 -26.05 17.39
C ASN A 239 9.59 -26.63 18.25
N LYS A 240 8.89 -25.79 19.01
CA LYS A 240 7.75 -26.23 19.82
C LYS A 240 6.50 -26.62 19.01
N ARG A 241 6.37 -26.17 17.76
CA ARG A 241 5.12 -26.26 16.99
C ARG A 241 5.17 -27.25 15.83
N PHE A 242 6.36 -27.46 15.25
CA PHE A 242 6.53 -28.32 14.08
C PHE A 242 7.39 -29.56 14.33
N GLY A 243 7.80 -29.80 15.59
CA GLY A 243 8.42 -31.06 15.99
C GLY A 243 9.78 -31.34 15.37
N PHE A 244 10.48 -30.32 14.86
CA PHE A 244 11.88 -30.45 14.46
C PHE A 244 12.71 -30.70 15.72
N SER A 245 12.99 -31.98 15.98
CA SER A 245 13.90 -32.41 17.04
C SER A 245 15.32 -32.16 16.56
N SER A 246 16.16 -31.70 17.49
CA SER A 246 17.61 -31.56 17.27
C SER A 246 18.27 -32.93 17.13
#